data_AF-A0A1E1WUW9-F1
#
_entry.id   AF-A0A1E1WUW9-F1
#
_cell.length_a   1.000
_cell.length_b   1.000
_cell.length_c   1.000
_cell.angle_alpha   90.00
_cell.angle_beta   90.00
_cell.angle_gamma   90.00
#
_symmetry.space_group_name_H-M   'P 1'
#
loop_
_entity.id
_entity.type
_entity.pdbx_description
1 polymer ?
#
loop_
_entity_poly.entity_id
_entity_poly.type
_entity_poly.pdbx_seq_one_letter_code
_entity_poly.pdbx_strand_id
1 'polypeptide(L)'
;PSSVSVYCAATRLEEHFYPNCLRYDCICLNTSESCVLSTTGIQRQIINSLDEVGPTALLNPTRLYHACVQTGLVPLYMDAMGNIDQEDQRRYLLSVALEARLSRFLKRCAHDWATGSHVGAGCTLTFLVDWCWKRAVDLKENARELTAPLFTSSALPDRNVVRCLDHCVQQLTQLTGLLDAVLTKCCNLVVPDALSEMEEKYKGVGCVSLYFQVVQWFLRVGLLHARLEACDA
;
A
#
# COMPACT_ATOMS: atom_id res chain seq x y z
N PRO A 1 0.36 6.76 40.76
CA PRO A 1 0.76 7.48 39.52
C PRO A 1 1.33 6.48 38.50
N SER A 2 0.44 5.74 37.84
CA SER A 2 0.77 4.70 36.86
C SER A 2 -0.19 4.73 35.66
N SER A 3 -0.87 5.86 35.45
CA SER A 3 -1.92 6.04 34.43
C SER A 3 -1.54 7.05 33.35
N VAL A 4 -0.26 7.40 33.21
CA VAL A 4 0.20 8.25 32.12
C VAL A 4 0.97 7.36 31.15
N SER A 5 0.26 6.79 30.19
CA SER A 5 0.91 6.35 28.97
C SER A 5 1.48 7.60 28.28
N VAL A 6 2.71 7.50 27.79
CA VAL A 6 3.31 8.56 26.98
C VAL A 6 2.39 8.78 25.78
N TYR A 7 1.85 10.00 25.65
CA TYR A 7 1.14 10.42 24.45
C TYR A 7 2.13 10.31 23.27
N CYS A 8 2.04 9.23 22.51
CA CYS A 8 2.76 9.10 21.24
C CYS A 8 2.06 9.99 20.20
N ALA A 9 2.37 11.29 20.24
CA ALA A 9 1.99 12.27 19.22
C ALA A 9 2.62 12.00 17.84
N ALA A 10 3.48 10.99 17.72
CA ALA A 10 4.46 10.93 16.65
C ALA A 10 4.58 9.53 16.06
N THR A 11 3.69 9.19 15.14
CA THR A 11 4.00 8.20 14.09
C THR A 11 3.93 8.82 12.69
N ARG A 12 4.20 10.14 12.58
CA ARG A 12 4.30 10.96 11.35
C ARG A 12 2.97 11.56 10.87
N LEU A 13 2.40 12.45 11.68
CA LEU A 13 1.12 13.13 11.38
C LEU A 13 1.19 14.18 10.24
N GLU A 14 2.37 14.67 9.83
CA GLU A 14 2.48 15.77 8.83
C GLU A 14 3.34 15.49 7.59
N GLU A 15 4.24 14.50 7.58
CA GLU A 15 5.17 14.35 6.45
C GLU A 15 4.66 13.50 5.28
N HIS A 16 3.62 12.67 5.46
CA HIS A 16 3.26 11.63 4.48
C HIS A 16 1.95 11.84 3.73
N PHE A 17 1.24 12.96 3.89
CA PHE A 17 -0.15 13.02 3.45
C PHE A 17 -0.51 13.85 2.23
N TYR A 18 0.43 14.29 1.40
CA TYR A 18 0.06 14.95 0.15
C TYR A 18 1.15 14.80 -0.93
N PRO A 19 1.08 13.75 -1.80
CA PRO A 19 1.75 13.79 -3.11
C PRO A 19 1.31 15.00 -3.98
N ASN A 20 0.25 15.69 -3.56
CA ASN A 20 -0.20 16.96 -4.12
C ASN A 20 0.39 18.21 -3.42
N CYS A 21 1.21 18.11 -2.36
CA CYS A 21 1.73 19.29 -1.63
C CYS A 21 2.65 20.18 -2.48
N LEU A 22 3.14 19.67 -3.61
CA LEU A 22 3.91 20.42 -4.60
C LEU A 22 3.17 20.57 -5.93
N ARG A 23 1.87 20.22 -5.98
CA ARG A 23 1.01 20.50 -7.13
C ARG A 23 0.47 21.91 -6.99
N TYR A 24 0.79 22.77 -7.95
CA TYR A 24 0.21 24.09 -8.05
C TYR A 24 -0.24 24.34 -9.48
N ASP A 25 -1.32 25.10 -9.61
CA ASP A 25 -1.81 25.61 -10.87
C ASP A 25 -1.46 27.11 -10.92
N CYS A 26 -0.77 27.53 -11.98
CA CYS A 26 -0.48 28.92 -12.24
C CYS A 26 -1.44 29.41 -13.34
N ILE A 27 -2.21 30.47 -13.05
CA ILE A 27 -3.03 31.13 -14.07
C ILE A 27 -2.21 32.27 -14.64
N CYS A 28 -1.76 32.13 -15.88
CA CYS A 28 -1.08 33.19 -16.60
C CYS A 28 -2.11 33.99 -17.39
N LEU A 29 -2.16 35.29 -17.14
CA LEU A 29 -3.02 36.23 -17.86
C LEU A 29 -2.18 36.94 -18.91
N ASN A 30 -2.62 36.91 -20.16
CA ASN A 30 -2.14 37.80 -21.22
C ASN A 30 -3.22 38.85 -21.54
N THR A 31 -2.95 39.75 -22.50
CA THR A 31 -3.87 40.85 -22.83
C THR A 31 -5.20 40.43 -23.43
N SER A 32 -5.34 39.17 -23.89
CA SER A 32 -6.51 38.66 -24.63
C SER A 32 -7.03 37.31 -24.11
N GLU A 33 -6.25 36.58 -23.32
CA GLU A 33 -6.51 35.20 -22.90
C GLU A 33 -5.89 34.91 -21.53
N SER A 34 -6.40 33.87 -20.89
CA SER A 34 -5.80 33.25 -19.71
C SER A 34 -5.42 31.81 -20.03
N CYS A 35 -4.22 31.37 -19.63
CA CYS A 35 -3.85 29.96 -19.65
C CYS A 35 -3.59 29.44 -18.23
N VAL A 36 -3.91 28.17 -17.99
CA VAL A 36 -3.64 27.48 -16.72
C VAL A 36 -2.48 26.52 -16.93
N LEU A 37 -1.39 26.74 -16.21
CA LEU A 37 -0.23 25.86 -16.16
C LEU A 37 -0.30 25.01 -14.89
N SER A 38 -0.51 23.71 -15.04
CA SER A 38 -0.50 22.77 -13.92
C SER A 38 0.87 22.14 -13.75
N THR A 39 1.45 22.20 -12.54
CA THR A 39 2.68 21.49 -12.20
C THR A 39 2.36 20.21 -11.47
N THR A 40 2.86 19.08 -11.96
CA THR A 40 2.82 17.80 -11.24
C THR A 40 3.89 17.81 -10.14
N GLY A 41 3.50 17.58 -8.88
CA GLY A 41 4.47 17.47 -7.78
C GLY A 41 5.51 16.38 -8.05
N ILE A 42 6.74 16.57 -7.57
CA ILE A 42 7.88 15.69 -7.90
C ILE A 42 7.64 14.22 -7.55
N GLN A 43 6.95 13.96 -6.44
CA GLN A 43 6.54 12.60 -6.03
C GLN A 43 5.59 11.97 -7.06
N ARG A 44 4.64 12.76 -7.59
CA ARG A 44 3.71 12.29 -8.62
C ARG A 44 4.40 12.04 -9.95
N GLN A 45 5.42 12.82 -10.29
CA GLN A 45 6.24 12.59 -11.48
C GLN A 45 6.98 11.25 -11.39
N ILE A 46 7.55 10.92 -10.24
CA ILE A 46 8.22 9.62 -10.02
C ILE A 46 7.23 8.46 -10.15
N ILE A 47 6.05 8.57 -9.52
CA ILE A 47 4.98 7.55 -9.61
C ILE A 47 4.53 7.35 -11.07
N ASN A 48 4.31 8.42 -11.81
CA ASN A 48 3.89 8.34 -13.21
C ASN A 48 4.99 7.71 -14.07
N SER A 49 6.26 8.10 -13.86
CA SER A 49 7.40 7.51 -14.56
C SER A 49 7.52 6.00 -14.28
N LEU A 50 7.25 5.56 -13.05
CA LEU A 50 7.23 4.14 -12.69
C LEU A 50 6.17 3.36 -13.47
N ASP A 51 4.94 3.89 -13.57
CA ASP A 51 3.85 3.25 -14.32
C ASP A 51 4.10 3.23 -15.84
N GLU A 52 4.64 4.33 -16.38
CA GLU A 52 5.00 4.49 -17.79
C GLU A 52 6.08 3.49 -18.22
N VAL A 53 7.20 3.42 -17.48
CA VAL A 53 8.29 2.48 -17.77
C VAL A 53 7.83 1.03 -17.57
N GLY A 54 7.01 0.77 -16.55
CA GLY A 54 6.47 -0.55 -16.28
C GLY A 54 7.48 -1.49 -15.60
N PRO A 55 7.27 -2.82 -15.68
CA PRO A 55 8.02 -3.80 -14.89
C PRO A 55 9.55 -3.76 -15.08
N THR A 56 10.02 -3.28 -16.23
CA THR A 56 11.45 -3.11 -16.52
C THR A 56 12.14 -2.11 -15.59
N ALA A 57 11.37 -1.18 -15.00
CA ALA A 57 11.85 -0.24 -13.98
C ALA A 57 12.43 -0.95 -12.74
N LEU A 58 11.98 -2.18 -12.47
CA LEU A 58 12.39 -2.96 -11.29
C LEU A 58 13.61 -3.85 -11.55
N LEU A 59 14.09 -3.97 -12.80
CA LEU A 59 15.30 -4.74 -13.12
C LEU A 59 16.56 -4.09 -12.54
N ASN A 60 16.59 -2.76 -12.47
CA ASN A 60 17.64 -1.99 -11.81
C ASN A 60 17.00 -0.89 -10.95
N PRO A 61 16.60 -1.24 -9.71
CA PRO A 61 15.74 -0.39 -8.89
C PRO A 61 16.46 0.81 -8.27
N THR A 62 17.79 0.81 -8.22
CA THR A 62 18.60 1.71 -7.39
C THR A 62 18.35 3.19 -7.65
N ARG A 63 18.30 3.61 -8.92
CA ARG A 63 18.06 5.02 -9.26
C ARG A 63 16.67 5.48 -8.82
N LEU A 64 15.65 4.66 -9.06
CA LEU A 64 14.26 4.99 -8.71
C LEU A 64 14.06 4.95 -7.20
N TYR A 65 14.67 3.99 -6.51
CA TYR A 65 14.67 3.90 -5.06
C TYR A 65 15.23 5.17 -4.42
N HIS A 66 16.41 5.62 -4.83
CA HIS A 66 17.00 6.86 -4.30
C HIS A 66 16.14 8.08 -4.62
N ALA A 67 15.53 8.15 -5.80
CA ALA A 67 14.59 9.22 -6.13
C ALA A 67 13.37 9.23 -5.19
N CYS A 68 12.81 8.07 -4.88
CA CYS A 68 11.71 7.96 -3.90
C CYS A 68 12.15 8.42 -2.50
N VAL A 69 13.31 7.95 -2.01
CA VAL A 69 13.82 8.34 -0.69
C VAL A 69 14.11 9.84 -0.61
N GLN A 70 14.78 10.41 -1.61
CA GLN A 70 15.12 11.84 -1.66
C GLN A 70 13.89 12.74 -1.73
N THR A 71 12.80 12.26 -2.31
CA THR A 71 11.54 13.01 -2.42
C THR A 71 10.55 12.71 -1.29
N GLY A 72 10.91 11.86 -0.32
CA GLY A 72 10.04 11.50 0.81
C GLY A 72 8.90 10.53 0.44
N LEU A 73 8.98 9.83 -0.70
CA LEU A 73 8.04 8.76 -1.08
C LEU A 73 8.32 7.49 -0.28
N VAL A 74 8.02 7.51 1.02
CA VAL A 74 8.24 6.38 1.93
C VAL A 74 6.95 5.60 2.15
N PRO A 75 6.89 4.31 1.78
CA PRO A 75 5.73 3.48 2.08
C PRO A 75 5.44 3.44 3.59
N LEU A 76 4.17 3.39 3.95
CA LEU A 76 3.73 3.20 5.33
C LEU A 76 4.34 1.94 5.93
N TYR A 77 4.69 2.04 7.21
CA TYR A 77 5.25 0.92 8.00
C TYR A 77 6.57 0.39 7.45
N MET A 78 7.27 1.21 6.66
CA MET A 78 8.62 0.95 6.19
C MET A 78 9.51 2.10 6.62
N ASP A 79 10.68 1.77 7.15
CA ASP A 79 11.73 2.75 7.39
C ASP A 79 12.53 2.97 6.12
N ALA A 80 12.80 4.24 5.80
CA ALA A 80 13.73 4.60 4.75
C ALA A 80 15.14 4.27 5.26
N MET A 81 15.61 3.07 4.91
CA MET A 81 16.96 2.62 5.28
C MET A 81 17.99 3.16 4.27
N GLY A 82 19.27 3.13 4.62
CA GLY A 82 20.37 3.63 3.77
C GLY A 82 20.63 2.78 2.52
N ASN A 83 21.89 2.40 2.27
CA ASN A 83 22.22 1.49 1.17
C ASN A 83 21.76 0.06 1.49
N ILE A 84 20.50 -0.22 1.19
CA ILE A 84 19.92 -1.57 1.13
C ILE A 84 20.23 -2.24 -0.21
N ASP A 85 20.10 -3.57 -0.24
CA ASP A 85 20.37 -4.34 -1.46
C ASP A 85 19.29 -4.13 -2.54
N GLN A 86 19.55 -4.58 -3.77
CA GLN A 86 18.61 -4.40 -4.87
C GLN A 86 17.27 -5.13 -4.65
N GLU A 87 17.27 -6.18 -3.83
CA GLU A 87 16.07 -6.94 -3.53
C GLU A 87 15.10 -6.13 -2.66
N ASP A 88 15.61 -5.52 -1.59
CA ASP A 88 14.82 -4.65 -0.72
C ASP A 88 14.44 -3.34 -1.41
N GLN A 89 15.30 -2.80 -2.30
CA GLN A 89 14.93 -1.66 -3.15
C GLN A 89 13.72 -2.00 -4.03
N ARG A 90 13.65 -3.22 -4.59
CA ARG A 90 12.49 -3.71 -5.34
C ARG A 90 11.25 -3.81 -4.47
N ARG A 91 11.36 -4.38 -3.26
CA ARG A 91 10.25 -4.46 -2.30
C ARG A 91 9.71 -3.07 -1.93
N TYR A 92 10.61 -2.10 -1.76
CA TYR A 92 10.27 -0.71 -1.49
C TYR A 92 9.44 -0.12 -2.64
N LEU A 93 9.92 -0.24 -3.89
CA LEU A 93 9.22 0.30 -5.07
C LEU A 93 7.86 -0.38 -5.31
N LEU A 94 7.74 -1.69 -5.05
CA LEU A 94 6.45 -2.39 -5.11
C LEU A 94 5.47 -1.84 -4.06
N SER A 95 5.94 -1.53 -2.85
CA SER A 95 5.13 -0.89 -1.81
C SER A 95 4.74 0.55 -2.17
N VAL A 96 5.64 1.34 -2.78
CA VAL A 96 5.29 2.66 -3.34
C VAL A 96 4.19 2.55 -4.39
N ALA A 97 4.32 1.59 -5.31
CA ALA A 97 3.32 1.36 -6.36
C ALA A 97 1.96 0.94 -5.79
N LEU A 98 1.96 0.11 -4.74
CA LEU A 98 0.75 -0.32 -4.04
C LEU A 98 0.01 0.86 -3.40
N GLU A 99 0.73 1.74 -2.69
CA GLU A 99 0.13 2.92 -2.05
C GLU A 99 -0.34 3.96 -3.05
N ALA A 100 0.38 4.10 -4.17
CA ALA A 100 -0.01 4.94 -5.30
C ALA A 100 -1.16 4.36 -6.14
N ARG A 101 -1.70 3.19 -5.76
CA ARG A 101 -2.80 2.48 -6.43
C ARG A 101 -2.50 2.05 -7.86
N LEU A 102 -1.24 1.75 -8.17
CA LEU A 102 -0.79 1.28 -9.47
C LEU A 102 -1.08 -0.22 -9.68
N SER A 103 -2.32 -0.65 -9.47
CA SER A 103 -2.72 -2.05 -9.60
C SER A 103 -2.45 -2.64 -10.99
N ARG A 104 -2.53 -1.82 -12.06
CA ARG A 104 -2.18 -2.21 -13.43
C ARG A 104 -0.69 -2.51 -13.56
N PHE A 105 0.17 -1.67 -13.01
CA PHE A 105 1.61 -1.88 -12.97
C PHE A 105 1.97 -3.19 -12.25
N LEU A 106 1.39 -3.43 -11.07
CA LEU A 106 1.65 -4.65 -10.30
C LEU A 106 1.24 -5.92 -11.06
N LYS A 107 0.09 -5.88 -11.75
CA LYS A 107 -0.38 -6.99 -12.60
C LYS A 107 0.50 -7.20 -13.82
N ARG A 108 1.07 -6.14 -14.41
CA ARG A 108 2.08 -6.24 -15.48
C ARG A 108 3.35 -6.89 -14.95
N CYS A 109 3.79 -6.54 -13.74
CA CYS A 109 4.96 -7.17 -13.11
C CYS A 109 4.75 -8.68 -12.93
N ALA A 110 3.59 -9.08 -12.42
CA ALA A 110 3.23 -10.50 -12.31
C ALA A 110 3.32 -11.24 -13.65
N HIS A 111 2.75 -10.65 -14.71
CA HIS A 111 2.76 -11.24 -16.05
C HIS A 111 4.17 -11.38 -16.61
N ASP A 112 4.96 -10.31 -16.60
CA ASP A 112 6.31 -10.31 -17.18
C ASP A 112 7.24 -11.27 -16.41
N TRP A 113 7.12 -11.31 -15.09
CA TRP A 113 7.97 -12.15 -14.24
C TRP A 113 7.56 -13.62 -14.23
N ALA A 114 6.31 -13.95 -14.58
CA ALA A 114 5.86 -15.33 -14.75
C ALA A 114 6.55 -16.03 -15.93
N THR A 115 7.07 -15.28 -16.91
CA THR A 115 7.77 -15.87 -18.07
C THR A 115 9.18 -16.41 -17.75
N GLY A 116 9.74 -16.06 -16.59
CA GLY A 116 11.11 -16.43 -16.21
C GLY A 116 12.22 -15.64 -16.93
N SER A 117 11.86 -14.67 -17.79
CA SER A 117 12.84 -13.90 -18.59
C SER A 117 13.77 -13.00 -17.75
N HIS A 118 13.42 -12.75 -16.49
CA HIS A 118 14.13 -11.82 -15.61
C HIS A 118 14.63 -12.46 -14.30
N VAL A 119 14.76 -13.80 -14.27
CA VAL A 119 15.24 -14.54 -13.09
C VAL A 119 16.64 -14.08 -12.65
N GLY A 120 17.54 -13.78 -13.61
CA GLY A 120 18.88 -13.28 -13.31
C GLY A 120 18.92 -11.91 -12.60
N ALA A 121 17.84 -11.12 -12.68
CA ALA A 121 17.69 -9.86 -11.95
C ALA A 121 16.91 -10.01 -10.63
N GLY A 122 16.56 -11.23 -10.22
CA GLY A 122 15.72 -11.51 -9.05
C GLY A 122 14.25 -11.11 -9.23
N CYS A 123 13.81 -10.88 -10.46
CA CYS A 123 12.43 -10.51 -10.80
C CYS A 123 11.64 -11.78 -11.14
N THR A 124 11.17 -12.48 -10.12
CA THR A 124 10.43 -13.74 -10.24
C THR A 124 9.03 -13.62 -9.66
N LEU A 125 8.12 -14.48 -10.12
CA LEU A 125 6.78 -14.54 -9.57
C LEU A 125 6.77 -14.92 -8.08
N THR A 126 7.68 -15.81 -7.65
CA THR A 126 7.87 -16.16 -6.23
C THR A 126 8.22 -14.95 -5.39
N PHE A 127 9.18 -14.14 -5.84
CA PHE A 127 9.57 -12.90 -5.17
C PHE A 127 8.38 -11.93 -5.02
N LEU A 128 7.55 -11.79 -6.06
CA LEU A 128 6.36 -10.93 -6.02
C LEU A 128 5.32 -11.44 -5.02
N VAL A 129 5.06 -12.75 -5.00
CA VAL A 129 4.10 -13.37 -4.08
C VAL A 129 4.60 -13.27 -2.63
N ASP A 130 5.89 -13.46 -2.39
CA ASP A 130 6.48 -13.34 -1.05
C ASP A 130 6.46 -11.90 -0.55
N TRP A 131 6.75 -10.93 -1.42
CA TRP A 131 6.54 -9.51 -1.09
C TRP A 131 5.07 -9.23 -0.76
N CYS A 132 4.13 -9.72 -1.57
CA CYS A 132 2.70 -9.53 -1.36
C CYS A 132 2.26 -10.08 0.01
N TRP A 133 2.72 -11.29 0.34
CA TRP A 133 2.42 -11.91 1.62
C TRP A 133 3.01 -11.12 2.80
N LYS A 134 4.30 -10.77 2.75
CA LYS A 134 4.94 -9.97 3.80
C LYS A 134 4.23 -8.64 4.00
N ARG A 135 3.90 -7.95 2.90
CA ARG A 135 3.17 -6.68 2.95
C ARG A 135 1.77 -6.84 3.55
N ALA A 136 1.06 -7.92 3.23
CA ALA A 136 -0.24 -8.20 3.82
C ALA A 136 -0.16 -8.49 5.33
N VAL A 137 0.89 -9.17 5.80
CA VAL A 137 1.14 -9.40 7.23
C VAL A 137 1.37 -8.07 7.95
N ASP A 138 2.20 -7.18 7.40
CA ASP A 138 2.43 -5.86 7.98
C ASP A 138 1.12 -5.06 8.06
N LEU A 139 0.36 -4.99 6.96
CA LEU A 139 -0.93 -4.28 6.93
C LEU A 139 -1.95 -4.84 7.90
N LYS A 140 -1.97 -6.17 8.07
CA LYS A 140 -2.85 -6.86 9.04
C LYS A 140 -2.53 -6.45 10.46
N GLU A 141 -1.27 -6.50 10.88
CA GLU A 141 -0.90 -6.15 12.26
C GLU A 141 -1.19 -4.67 12.54
N ASN A 142 -0.92 -3.78 11.58
CA ASN A 142 -1.28 -2.37 11.71
C ASN A 142 -2.80 -2.13 11.79
N ALA A 143 -3.59 -2.79 10.93
CA ALA A 143 -5.05 -2.70 10.98
C ALA A 143 -5.60 -3.30 12.29
N ARG A 144 -4.98 -4.35 12.83
CA ARG A 144 -5.33 -4.94 14.12
C ARG A 144 -5.08 -3.94 15.26
N GLU A 145 -3.95 -3.26 15.28
CA GLU A 145 -3.66 -2.23 16.29
C GLU A 145 -4.64 -1.06 16.22
N LEU A 146 -4.99 -0.61 15.01
CA LEU A 146 -6.00 0.44 14.81
C LEU A 146 -7.39 0.03 15.28
N THR A 147 -7.73 -1.27 15.18
CA THR A 147 -9.08 -1.77 15.48
C THR A 147 -9.25 -2.30 16.90
N ALA A 148 -8.16 -2.68 17.58
CA ALA A 148 -8.23 -3.22 18.94
C ALA A 148 -8.96 -2.30 19.94
N PRO A 149 -8.75 -0.97 19.96
CA PRO A 149 -9.46 -0.07 20.86
C PRO A 149 -10.97 0.03 20.58
N LEU A 150 -11.40 -0.26 19.35
CA LEU A 150 -12.80 -0.11 18.94
C LEU A 150 -13.73 -1.11 19.65
N PHE A 151 -13.20 -2.25 20.07
CA PHE A 151 -13.96 -3.31 20.73
C PHE A 151 -13.95 -3.20 22.26
N THR A 152 -13.12 -2.31 22.82
CA THR A 152 -12.92 -2.17 24.27
C THR A 152 -13.30 -0.78 24.78
N SER A 153 -13.28 0.24 23.91
CA SER A 153 -13.64 1.61 24.26
C SER A 153 -15.02 1.98 23.74
N SER A 154 -15.81 2.65 24.56
CA SER A 154 -17.06 3.31 24.14
C SER A 154 -16.83 4.58 23.31
N ALA A 155 -15.58 5.07 23.23
CA ALA A 155 -15.25 6.25 22.45
C ALA A 155 -15.24 5.96 20.94
N LEU A 156 -15.77 6.90 20.16
CA LEU A 156 -15.67 6.85 18.71
C LEU A 156 -14.20 7.04 18.30
N PRO A 157 -13.70 6.27 17.30
CA PRO A 157 -12.38 6.52 16.75
C PRO A 157 -12.31 7.90 16.12
N ASP A 158 -11.16 8.55 16.24
CA ASP A 158 -10.92 9.78 15.53
C ASP A 158 -10.86 9.56 13.99
N ARG A 159 -10.89 10.66 13.25
CA ARG A 159 -10.84 10.61 11.77
C ARG A 159 -9.52 10.02 11.24
N ASN A 160 -8.44 10.08 12.00
CA ASN A 160 -7.13 9.59 11.57
C ASN A 160 -7.09 8.06 11.63
N VAL A 161 -7.59 7.46 12.71
CA VAL A 161 -7.73 6.01 12.85
C VAL A 161 -8.58 5.44 11.71
N VAL A 162 -9.72 6.07 11.41
CA VAL A 162 -10.59 5.65 10.29
C VAL A 162 -9.86 5.77 8.95
N ARG A 163 -9.13 6.86 8.69
CA ARG A 163 -8.36 7.04 7.45
C ARG A 163 -7.22 6.04 7.31
N CYS A 164 -6.47 5.76 8.37
CA CYS A 164 -5.40 4.77 8.37
C CYS A 164 -5.96 3.37 8.13
N LEU A 165 -7.10 3.02 8.75
CA LEU A 165 -7.78 1.75 8.52
C LEU A 165 -8.27 1.64 7.06
N ASP A 166 -8.91 2.68 6.53
CA ASP A 166 -9.29 2.79 5.10
C ASP A 166 -8.09 2.53 4.19
N HIS A 167 -6.93 3.08 4.53
CA HIS A 167 -5.72 2.88 3.76
C HIS A 167 -5.21 1.42 3.84
N CYS A 168 -5.15 0.81 5.02
CA CYS A 168 -4.75 -0.60 5.18
C CYS A 168 -5.66 -1.54 4.40
N VAL A 169 -6.98 -1.38 4.53
CA VAL A 169 -7.96 -2.22 3.83
C VAL A 169 -7.85 -2.05 2.33
N GLN A 170 -7.68 -0.82 1.84
CA GLN A 170 -7.53 -0.56 0.42
C GLN A 170 -6.28 -1.23 -0.16
N GLN A 171 -5.15 -1.23 0.55
CA GLN A 171 -3.96 -1.97 0.14
C GLN A 171 -4.19 -3.49 0.19
N LEU A 172 -4.80 -4.02 1.24
CA LEU A 172 -5.14 -5.46 1.34
C LEU A 172 -6.03 -5.92 0.17
N THR A 173 -7.06 -5.14 -0.19
CA THR A 173 -7.91 -5.46 -1.34
C THR A 173 -7.13 -5.45 -2.66
N GLN A 174 -6.18 -4.52 -2.83
CA GLN A 174 -5.30 -4.51 -4.00
C GLN A 174 -4.40 -5.74 -4.06
N LEU A 175 -3.82 -6.16 -2.93
CA LEU A 175 -3.00 -7.37 -2.84
C LEU A 175 -3.81 -8.64 -3.15
N THR A 176 -5.03 -8.76 -2.62
CA THR A 176 -5.95 -9.85 -2.98
C THR A 176 -6.21 -9.88 -4.49
N GLY A 177 -6.49 -8.72 -5.10
CA GLY A 177 -6.71 -8.62 -6.54
C GLY A 177 -5.45 -8.83 -7.40
N LEU A 178 -4.26 -8.68 -6.83
CA LEU A 178 -3.01 -9.04 -7.49
C LEU A 178 -2.81 -10.56 -7.46
N LEU A 179 -2.99 -11.20 -6.31
CA LEU A 179 -2.87 -12.65 -6.15
C LEU A 179 -3.92 -13.38 -7.00
N ASP A 180 -5.15 -12.89 -7.05
CA ASP A 180 -6.19 -13.40 -7.97
C ASP A 180 -5.74 -13.33 -9.43
N ALA A 181 -5.13 -12.20 -9.84
CA ALA A 181 -4.60 -12.06 -11.20
C ALA A 181 -3.43 -13.02 -11.48
N VAL A 182 -2.60 -13.33 -10.47
CA VAL A 182 -1.55 -14.35 -10.59
C VAL A 182 -2.17 -15.73 -10.82
N LEU A 183 -3.13 -16.12 -9.98
CA LEU A 183 -3.79 -17.44 -10.07
C LEU A 183 -4.61 -17.63 -11.34
N THR A 184 -5.23 -16.57 -11.87
CA THR A 184 -6.09 -16.66 -13.05
C THR A 184 -5.33 -16.48 -14.36
N LYS A 185 -4.26 -15.69 -14.38
CA LYS A 185 -3.55 -15.32 -15.63
C LYS A 185 -2.17 -15.92 -15.78
N CYS A 186 -1.55 -16.34 -14.68
CA CYS A 186 -0.19 -16.89 -14.69
C CYS A 186 -0.15 -18.37 -14.35
N CYS A 187 -1.29 -19.01 -14.05
CA CYS A 187 -1.33 -20.40 -13.58
C CYS A 187 -0.64 -21.40 -14.51
N ASN A 188 -0.76 -21.24 -15.82
CA ASN A 188 -0.16 -22.13 -16.81
C ASN A 188 1.38 -22.04 -16.85
N LEU A 189 1.98 -21.04 -16.20
CA LEU A 189 3.42 -20.78 -16.19
C LEU A 189 4.10 -21.21 -14.88
N VAL A 190 3.34 -21.81 -13.94
CA VAL A 190 3.80 -22.13 -12.59
C VAL A 190 3.62 -23.61 -12.31
N VAL A 191 4.55 -24.19 -11.55
CA VAL A 191 4.52 -25.59 -11.14
C VAL A 191 3.38 -25.83 -10.12
N PRO A 192 2.66 -26.97 -10.14
CA PRO A 192 1.51 -27.23 -9.28
C PRO A 192 1.72 -26.98 -7.78
N ASP A 193 2.87 -27.36 -7.22
CA ASP A 193 3.15 -27.16 -5.80
C ASP A 193 3.22 -25.67 -5.43
N ALA A 194 3.88 -24.86 -6.26
CA ALA A 194 3.95 -23.42 -6.08
C ALA A 194 2.57 -22.75 -6.28
N LEU A 195 1.71 -23.30 -7.15
CA LEU A 195 0.33 -22.83 -7.30
C LEU A 195 -0.50 -23.06 -6.04
N SER A 196 -0.35 -24.22 -5.40
CA SER A 196 -1.05 -24.53 -4.14
C SER A 196 -0.67 -23.53 -3.05
N GLU A 197 0.62 -23.21 -2.90
CA GLU A 197 1.10 -22.22 -1.94
C GLU A 197 0.55 -20.81 -2.24
N MET A 198 0.52 -20.42 -3.52
CA MET A 198 -0.05 -19.14 -3.96
C MET A 198 -1.56 -19.05 -3.65
N GLU A 199 -2.29 -20.16 -3.79
CA GLU A 199 -3.72 -20.24 -3.47
C GLU A 199 -3.99 -20.07 -1.98
N GLU A 200 -3.16 -20.67 -1.12
CA GLU A 200 -3.23 -20.47 0.34
C GLU A 200 -2.97 -19.02 0.72
N LYS A 201 -1.93 -18.39 0.15
CA LYS A 201 -1.64 -16.96 0.36
C LYS A 201 -2.81 -16.09 -0.11
N TYR A 202 -3.40 -16.37 -1.28
CA TYR A 202 -4.59 -15.67 -1.79
C TYR A 202 -5.77 -15.76 -0.82
N LYS A 203 -6.11 -16.97 -0.37
CA LYS A 203 -7.20 -17.21 0.60
C LYS A 203 -6.93 -16.49 1.93
N GLY A 204 -5.70 -16.53 2.42
CA GLY A 204 -5.29 -15.87 3.66
C GLY A 204 -5.44 -14.35 3.59
N VAL A 205 -4.87 -13.71 2.56
CA VAL A 205 -4.96 -12.26 2.36
C VAL A 205 -6.41 -11.84 2.08
N GLY A 206 -7.16 -12.61 1.29
CA GLY A 206 -8.56 -12.38 1.02
C GLY A 206 -9.43 -12.41 2.28
N CYS A 207 -9.21 -13.39 3.16
CA CYS A 207 -9.92 -13.50 4.44
C CYS A 207 -9.65 -12.30 5.35
N VAL A 208 -8.38 -11.89 5.49
CA VAL A 208 -7.99 -10.71 6.28
C VAL A 208 -8.60 -9.43 5.70
N SER A 209 -8.55 -9.26 4.38
CA SER A 209 -9.16 -8.12 3.69
C SER A 209 -10.66 -8.06 3.95
N LEU A 210 -11.37 -9.19 3.84
CA LEU A 210 -12.81 -9.26 4.08
C LEU A 210 -13.16 -8.94 5.54
N TYR A 211 -12.40 -9.48 6.50
CA TYR A 211 -12.59 -9.19 7.91
C TYR A 211 -12.56 -7.68 8.20
N PHE A 212 -11.52 -6.97 7.74
CA PHE A 212 -11.41 -5.54 8.01
C PHE A 212 -12.41 -4.69 7.20
N GLN A 213 -12.82 -5.12 6.01
CA GLN A 213 -13.95 -4.49 5.28
C GLN A 213 -15.25 -4.56 6.09
N VAL A 214 -15.52 -5.71 6.72
CA VAL A 214 -16.68 -5.89 7.61
C VAL A 214 -16.57 -5.01 8.86
N VAL A 215 -15.39 -4.92 9.48
CA VAL A 215 -15.15 -4.01 10.62
C VAL A 215 -15.41 -2.55 10.23
N GLN A 216 -14.90 -2.11 9.08
CA GLN A 216 -15.19 -0.76 8.55
C GLN A 216 -16.67 -0.53 8.30
N TRP A 217 -17.37 -1.53 7.77
CA TRP A 217 -18.80 -1.43 7.56
C TRP A 217 -19.55 -1.27 8.89
N PHE A 218 -19.23 -2.07 9.91
CA PHE A 218 -19.82 -1.92 11.24
C PHE A 218 -19.56 -0.55 11.86
N LEU A 219 -18.34 0.00 11.68
CA LEU A 219 -18.01 1.36 12.12
C LEU A 219 -18.86 2.43 11.41
N ARG A 220 -19.03 2.31 10.08
CA ARG A 220 -19.82 3.28 9.29
C ARG A 220 -21.30 3.26 9.66
N VAL A 221 -21.84 2.10 10.06
CA VAL A 221 -23.25 1.94 10.47
C VAL A 221 -23.44 2.18 11.99
N GLY A 222 -22.37 2.38 12.76
CA GLY A 222 -22.44 2.63 14.21
C GLY A 222 -22.75 1.40 15.06
N LEU A 223 -22.65 0.19 14.49
CA LEU A 223 -23.00 -1.06 15.15
C LEU A 223 -21.93 -1.54 16.17
N LEU A 224 -20.72 -1.02 16.08
CA LEU A 224 -19.64 -1.39 17.01
C LEU A 224 -19.85 -0.76 18.41
N HIS A 225 -20.31 0.49 18.45
CA HIS A 225 -20.48 1.25 19.69
C HIS A 225 -21.79 0.94 20.43
N ALA A 226 -22.85 0.62 19.69
CA ALA A 226 -24.17 0.28 20.26
C ALA A 226 -24.15 -0.95 21.18
N ARG A 227 -23.17 -1.84 21.05
CA ARG A 227 -23.02 -3.02 21.92
C ARG A 227 -22.44 -2.72 23.30
N LEU A 228 -21.58 -1.72 23.43
CA LEU A 228 -20.96 -1.38 24.71
C LEU A 228 -21.97 -0.68 25.63
N GLU A 229 -22.79 0.22 25.10
CA GLU A 229 -23.86 0.88 25.87
C GLU A 229 -24.94 -0.11 26.36
N ALA A 230 -25.18 -1.20 25.63
CA ALA A 230 -26.14 -2.23 26.01
C ALA A 230 -25.61 -3.24 27.05
N CYS A 231 -24.29 -3.31 27.27
CA CYS A 231 -23.70 -4.15 28.31
C CYS A 231 -23.49 -3.41 29.64
N ASP A 232 -23.51 -2.07 29.63
CA ASP A 232 -23.38 -1.21 30.81
C ASP A 232 -24.74 -0.79 31.42
N ALA A 233 -25.86 -1.36 30.94
CA ALA A 233 -27.23 -1.15 31.43
C ALA A 233 -27.82 -2.44 32.02
#